data_AF-A0A537D7A7-F1
#
_entry.id   AF-A0A537D7A7-F1
#
_cell.length_a   1.000
_cell.length_b   1.000
_cell.length_c   1.000
_cell.angle_alpha   90.00
_cell.angle_beta   90.00
_cell.angle_gamma   90.00
#
_symmetry.space_group_name_H-M   'P 1'
#
loop_
_entity.id
_entity.type
_entity.pdbx_description
1 polymer ?
#
loop_
_entity_poly.entity_id
_entity_poly.type
_entity_poly.pdbx_seq_one_letter_code
_entity_poly.pdbx_strand_id
1 'polypeptide(L)'
;DLARLRLAAVLVDEKAYDEALKLLDAPHAPAYDAQYAALRGDVLVAKNQLAEARAAYQSALEKAERRDSPFRESVRMRLEALGG
;
A
#
# COMPACT_ATOMS: atom_id res chain seq x y z
N ASP A 1 -5.28 2.02 13.21
CA ASP A 1 -6.19 2.53 12.16
C ASP A 1 -6.67 1.45 11.17
N LEU A 2 -7.20 0.33 11.66
CA LEU A 2 -7.64 -0.75 10.77
C LEU A 2 -8.89 -0.38 9.96
N ALA A 3 -9.81 0.39 10.53
CA ALA A 3 -11.02 0.84 9.86
C ALA A 3 -10.72 1.66 8.60
N ARG A 4 -9.68 2.50 8.64
CA ARG A 4 -9.24 3.28 7.48
C ARG A 4 -8.65 2.40 6.38
N LEU A 5 -7.77 1.46 6.72
CA LEU A 5 -7.23 0.50 5.74
C LEU A 5 -8.35 -0.29 5.04
N ARG A 6 -9.35 -0.74 5.80
CA ARG A 6 -10.52 -1.44 5.24
C ARG A 6 -11.35 -0.53 4.33
N LEU A 7 -11.58 0.73 4.73
CA LEU A 7 -12.31 1.69 3.90
C LEU A 7 -11.54 2.03 2.61
N ALA A 8 -10.23 2.24 2.68
CA ALA A 8 -9.41 2.46 1.50
C ALA A 8 -9.46 1.27 0.53
N ALA A 9 -9.46 0.03 1.04
CA ALA A 9 -9.61 -1.15 0.20
C ALA A 9 -10.98 -1.20 -0.50
N VAL A 10 -12.07 -0.86 0.22
CA VAL A 10 -13.42 -0.75 -0.38
C VAL A 10 -13.43 0.32 -1.48
N LEU A 11 -12.82 1.48 -1.22
CA LEU A 11 -12.72 2.56 -2.22
C LEU A 11 -11.92 2.14 -3.47
N VAL A 12 -10.88 1.30 -3.31
CA VAL A 12 -10.16 0.71 -4.45
C VAL A 12 -11.07 -0.21 -5.26
N ASP A 13 -11.85 -1.07 -4.61
CA ASP A 13 -12.81 -1.95 -5.27
C ASP A 13 -13.92 -1.16 -6.00
N GLU A 14 -14.35 -0.04 -5.41
CA GLU A 14 -15.29 0.92 -6.03
C GLU A 14 -14.66 1.78 -7.13
N LYS A 15 -13.37 1.59 -7.43
CA LYS A 15 -12.57 2.41 -8.37
C LYS A 15 -12.43 3.88 -7.96
N ALA A 16 -12.77 4.21 -6.72
CA ALA A 16 -12.60 5.52 -6.10
C ALA A 16 -11.15 5.71 -5.61
N TYR A 17 -10.19 5.59 -6.54
CA TYR A 17 -8.77 5.54 -6.19
C TYR A 17 -8.26 6.83 -5.55
N ASP A 18 -8.73 7.99 -6.00
CA ASP A 18 -8.29 9.28 -5.44
C ASP A 18 -8.81 9.50 -4.01
N GLU A 19 -9.99 8.97 -3.68
CA GLU A 19 -10.52 8.97 -2.31
C GLU A 19 -9.74 8.00 -1.42
N ALA A 20 -9.43 6.80 -1.95
CA ALA A 20 -8.58 5.85 -1.25
C ALA A 20 -7.21 6.47 -0.90
N LEU A 21 -6.56 7.14 -1.86
CA LEU A 21 -5.28 7.82 -1.64
C LEU A 21 -5.38 8.92 -0.57
N LYS A 22 -6.43 9.76 -0.63
CA LYS A 22 -6.67 10.79 0.42
C LYS A 22 -6.83 10.17 1.80
N LEU A 23 -7.54 9.05 1.89
CA LEU A 23 -7.73 8.34 3.15
C LEU A 23 -6.41 7.74 3.68
N LEU A 24 -5.53 7.31 2.78
CA LEU A 24 -4.21 6.78 3.09
C LEU A 24 -3.19 7.87 3.46
N ASP A 25 -3.37 9.10 3.00
CA ASP A 25 -2.55 10.26 3.41
C ASP A 25 -2.93 10.79 4.81
N ALA A 26 -4.01 10.29 5.41
CA ALA A 26 -4.41 10.68 6.76
C ALA A 26 -3.37 10.22 7.81
N PRO A 27 -3.14 11.00 8.89
CA PRO A 27 -2.26 10.62 9.98
C PRO A 27 -2.69 9.29 10.60
N HIS A 28 -1.75 8.35 10.72
CA HIS A 28 -1.95 7.03 11.31
C HIS A 28 -0.77 6.67 12.21
N ALA A 29 -0.96 5.67 13.07
CA ALA A 29 0.13 5.26 13.96
C ALA A 29 1.30 4.66 13.14
N PRO A 30 2.57 4.86 13.54
CA PRO A 30 3.74 4.37 12.82
C PRO A 30 3.76 2.86 12.61
N ALA A 31 3.07 2.10 13.46
CA ALA A 31 2.91 0.65 13.29
C ALA A 31 2.15 0.27 11.99
N TYR A 32 1.38 1.20 11.41
CA TYR A 32 0.61 0.99 10.19
C TYR A 32 1.28 1.59 8.94
N ASP A 33 2.39 2.32 9.08
CA ASP A 33 3.09 2.99 7.97
C ASP A 33 3.35 2.06 6.78
N ALA A 34 3.80 0.84 7.09
CA ALA A 34 4.10 -0.17 6.08
C ALA A 34 2.82 -0.68 5.36
N GLN A 35 1.73 -0.91 6.11
CA GLN A 35 0.47 -1.38 5.54
C GLN A 35 -0.21 -0.29 4.69
N TYR A 36 -0.12 0.97 5.11
CA TYR A 36 -0.61 2.11 4.35
C TYR A 36 0.15 2.28 3.04
N ALA A 37 1.48 2.19 3.08
CA ALA A 37 2.30 2.28 1.88
C ALA A 37 2.04 1.10 0.91
N ALA A 38 1.83 -0.12 1.42
CA ALA A 38 1.48 -1.27 0.58
C ALA A 38 0.11 -1.10 -0.10
N LEU A 39 -0.91 -0.67 0.65
CA LEU A 39 -2.24 -0.42 0.09
C LEU A 39 -2.22 0.75 -0.91
N ARG A 40 -1.39 1.77 -0.68
CA ARG A 40 -1.13 2.83 -1.67
C ARG A 40 -0.56 2.26 -2.97
N GLY A 41 0.37 1.31 -2.87
CA GLY A 41 0.87 0.53 -4.00
C GLY A 41 -0.24 -0.16 -4.76
N ASP A 42 -1.12 -0.89 -4.08
CA ASP A 42 -2.27 -1.57 -4.70
C ASP A 42 -3.18 -0.60 -5.45
N VAL A 43 -3.50 0.55 -4.84
CA VAL A 43 -4.32 1.61 -5.46
C VAL A 43 -3.67 2.09 -6.76
N LEU A 44 -2.35 2.32 -6.73
CA LEU A 44 -1.60 2.80 -7.89
C LEU A 44 -1.51 1.75 -9.00
N VAL A 45 -1.39 0.46 -8.65
CA VAL A 45 -1.50 -0.64 -9.62
C VAL A 45 -2.88 -0.64 -10.28
N ALA A 46 -3.95 -0.48 -9.49
CA ALA A 46 -5.32 -0.42 -10.01
C ALA A 46 -5.56 0.82 -10.90
N LYS A 47 -4.82 1.91 -10.66
CA LYS A 47 -4.77 3.10 -11.54
C LYS A 47 -3.87 2.95 -12.76
N ASN A 48 -3.23 1.79 -12.97
CA ASN A 48 -2.24 1.55 -14.02
C ASN A 48 -0.96 2.42 -13.90
N GLN A 49 -0.69 2.96 -12.70
CA GLN A 49 0.46 3.79 -12.35
C GLN A 49 1.58 2.92 -11.75
N LEU A 50 2.18 2.06 -12.58
CA LEU A 50 3.12 1.04 -12.11
C LEU A 50 4.42 1.63 -11.54
N ALA A 51 4.89 2.77 -12.07
CA ALA A 51 6.12 3.41 -11.59
C ALA A 51 5.95 3.92 -10.15
N GLU A 52 4.84 4.60 -9.87
CA GLU A 52 4.50 5.10 -8.54
C GLU A 52 4.15 3.95 -7.59
N ALA A 53 3.48 2.89 -8.10
CA ALA A 53 3.19 1.70 -7.31
C ALA A 53 4.47 1.00 -6.82
N ARG A 54 5.47 0.87 -7.70
CA ARG A 54 6.79 0.33 -7.33
C ARG A 54 7.44 1.16 -6.22
N ALA A 55 7.41 2.48 -6.31
CA ALA A 55 7.95 3.37 -5.28
C ALA A 55 7.19 3.21 -3.94
N ALA A 56 5.87 3.08 -3.97
CA ALA A 56 5.05 2.88 -2.79
C ALA A 56 5.36 1.54 -2.09
N TYR A 57 5.50 0.44 -2.84
CA TYR A 57 5.88 -0.85 -2.27
C TYR A 57 7.31 -0.88 -1.73
N GLN A 58 8.27 -0.19 -2.37
CA GLN A 58 9.61 -0.03 -1.81
C GLN A 58 9.56 0.69 -0.47
N SER A 59 8.82 1.81 -0.38
CA SER A 59 8.64 2.52 0.88
C SER A 59 7.97 1.65 1.94
N ALA A 60 6.98 0.82 1.56
CA ALA A 60 6.36 -0.15 2.45
C ALA A 60 7.36 -1.17 3.00
N LEU A 61 8.28 -1.65 2.17
CA LEU A 61 9.37 -2.55 2.59
C LEU A 61 10.40 -1.86 3.47
N GLU A 62 10.70 -0.57 3.25
CA GLU A 62 11.61 0.17 4.12
C GLU A 62 10.99 0.40 5.51
N LYS A 63 9.69 0.73 5.53
CA LYS A 63 8.92 1.00 6.76
C LYS A 63 8.51 -0.26 7.53
N ALA A 64 8.40 -1.41 6.86
CA ALA A 64 8.05 -2.67 7.51
C ALA A 64 9.17 -3.11 8.46
N GLU A 65 8.84 -3.34 9.74
CA GLU A 65 9.83 -3.85 10.69
C GLU A 65 10.36 -5.23 10.26
N ARG A 66 11.60 -5.54 10.62
CA ARG A 66 12.20 -6.87 10.34
C ARG A 66 11.41 -8.04 10.95
N ARG A 67 10.60 -7.77 11.99
CA ARG A 67 9.74 -8.78 12.64
C ARG A 67 8.53 -9.17 11.79
N ASP A 68 8.11 -8.33 10.85
CA ASP A 68 6.98 -8.57 9.95
C ASP A 68 7.40 -9.31 8.68
N SER A 69 8.15 -10.41 8.85
CA SER A 69 8.66 -11.24 7.74
C SER A 69 7.59 -11.63 6.70
N PRO A 70 6.39 -12.15 7.08
CA PRO A 70 5.40 -12.54 6.09
C PRO A 70 4.81 -11.34 5.32
N PHE A 71 4.63 -10.20 5.98
CA PHE A 71 4.15 -8.98 5.31
C PHE A 71 5.20 -8.47 4.32
N ARG A 72 6.47 -8.37 4.74
CA ARG A 72 7.58 -7.95 3.86
C ARG A 72 7.70 -8.85 2.64
N GLU A 73 7.56 -10.16 2.82
CA GLU A 73 7.65 -11.11 1.72
C GLU A 73 6.50 -10.93 0.72
N SER A 74 5.27 -10.71 1.22
CA SER A 74 4.12 -10.41 0.36
C SER A 74 4.27 -9.12 -0.46
N VAL A 75 4.78 -8.05 0.16
CA VAL A 75 5.01 -6.77 -0.51
C VAL A 75 6.15 -6.89 -1.53
N ARG A 76 7.21 -7.62 -1.21
CA ARG A 76 8.31 -7.89 -2.15
C ARG A 76 7.81 -8.62 -3.38
N MET A 77 7.01 -9.67 -3.20
CA MET A 77 6.44 -10.43 -4.31
C MET A 77 5.58 -9.54 -5.22
N ARG A 78 4.77 -8.63 -4.65
CA ARG A 78 3.98 -7.65 -5.42
C ARG A 78 4.87 -6.67 -6.18
N LEU A 79 5.93 -6.16 -5.54
CA LEU A 79 6.90 -5.28 -6.18
C LEU A 79 7.61 -5.97 -7.36
N GLU A 80 8.01 -7.22 -7.19
CA GLU A 80 8.64 -8.04 -8.24
C GLU A 80 7.68 -8.31 -9.39
N ALA A 81 6.39 -8.59 -9.10
CA ALA A 81 5.36 -8.79 -10.11
C ALA A 81 5.13 -7.53 -10.97
N LEU A 82 5.35 -6.33 -10.42
CA LEU A 82 5.34 -5.09 -11.20
C LEU A 82 6.63 -4.86 -11.97
N GLY A 83 7.72 -5.52 -11.58
CA GLY A 83 9.12 -5.30 -11.97
C GLY A 83 9.59 -6.05 -13.22
N GLY A 84 8.90 -7.12 -13.58
CA GLY A 84 9.23 -8.03 -14.68
C GLY A 84 8.95 -7.50 -16.07
#